data_AF-A0A699TC94-F1
#
_entry.id   AF-A0A699TC94-F1
#
_cell.length_a   1.000
_cell.length_b   1.000
_cell.length_c   1.000
_cell.angle_alpha   90.00
_cell.angle_beta   90.00
_cell.angle_gamma   90.00
#
_symmetry.space_group_name_H-M   'P 1'
#
loop_
_entity.id
_entity.type
_entity.pdbx_description
1 polymer ?
#
loop_
_entity_poly.entity_id
_entity_poly.type
_entity_poly.pdbx_seq_one_letter_code
_entity_poly.pdbx_strand_id
1 'polypeptide(L)'
;DPLPYAPYADWKMVPYPLGSVHAYSDMAGHTKHFTSLRKLLHMVERTDLQKLLHTVDNLYQKEDPNTFPLLFWRLYPRAQVHILETVDGRVIYMFVDVSYPLTIATLERMLKHGLEVPKLLVGGDLTMAEKLISFIKAALLNAQSAVDP
;
A
#
# COMPACT_ATOMS: atom_id res chain seq x y z
N ASP A 1 21.15 -10.91 -13.79
CA ASP A 1 19.77 -11.34 -14.04
C ASP A 1 18.89 -11.19 -12.82
N PRO A 2 17.78 -10.44 -12.90
CA PRO A 2 16.70 -10.66 -11.94
C PRO A 2 16.15 -12.07 -12.19
N LEU A 3 16.08 -12.88 -11.13
CA LEU A 3 15.46 -14.21 -11.18
C LEU A 3 14.05 -14.10 -11.77
N PRO A 4 13.60 -15.10 -12.55
CA PRO A 4 12.22 -15.15 -13.03
C PRO A 4 11.26 -15.05 -11.84
N TYR A 5 10.16 -14.32 -12.03
CA TYR A 5 9.12 -14.23 -11.02
C TYR A 5 8.60 -15.63 -10.68
N ALA A 6 8.65 -15.98 -9.39
CA ALA A 6 8.14 -17.21 -8.84
C ALA A 6 6.98 -16.87 -7.90
N PRO A 7 5.82 -17.56 -8.01
CA PRO A 7 4.63 -17.20 -7.23
C PRO A 7 4.83 -17.35 -5.72
N TYR A 8 3.99 -16.66 -4.95
CA TYR A 8 3.95 -16.72 -3.48
C TYR A 8 3.67 -18.13 -2.96
N ALA A 9 4.51 -18.58 -2.02
CA ALA A 9 4.27 -19.77 -1.22
C ALA A 9 3.90 -19.42 0.22
N ASP A 10 4.74 -18.64 0.91
CA ASP A 10 4.57 -18.36 2.34
C ASP A 10 5.25 -17.05 2.77
N TRP A 11 4.78 -16.48 3.87
CA TRP A 11 5.42 -15.37 4.57
C TRP A 11 5.32 -15.53 6.07
N LYS A 12 6.41 -15.15 6.75
CA LYS A 12 6.46 -15.13 8.21
C LYS A 12 7.41 -14.06 8.74
N MET A 13 7.14 -13.61 9.96
CA MET A 13 8.10 -12.87 10.76
C MET A 13 9.08 -13.86 11.39
N VAL A 14 10.38 -13.66 11.19
CA VAL A 14 11.43 -14.47 11.83
C VAL A 14 12.27 -13.60 12.77
N PRO A 15 12.63 -14.11 13.96
CA PRO A 15 13.49 -13.38 14.88
C PRO A 15 14.91 -13.26 14.31
N TYR A 16 15.49 -12.07 14.45
CA TYR A 16 16.88 -11.75 14.11
C TYR A 16 17.53 -10.98 15.28
N PRO A 17 18.88 -10.91 15.37
CA PRO A 17 19.56 -10.30 16.51
C PRO A 17 19.19 -8.84 16.79
N LEU A 18 18.74 -8.09 15.78
CA LEU A 18 18.36 -6.68 15.89
C LEU A 18 16.83 -6.46 15.78
N GLY A 19 16.03 -7.50 16.00
CA GLY A 19 14.59 -7.48 15.87
C GLY A 19 14.07 -8.48 14.83
N SER A 20 12.78 -8.46 14.56
CA SER A 20 12.16 -9.39 13.62
C SER A 20 12.28 -8.89 12.19
N VAL A 21 12.55 -9.81 11.25
CA VAL A 21 12.56 -9.52 9.81
C VAL A 21 11.48 -10.34 9.10
N HIS A 22 11.06 -9.86 7.95
CA HIS A 22 10.14 -10.59 7.09
C HIS A 22 10.91 -11.61 6.26
N ALA A 23 10.42 -12.85 6.25
CA ALA A 23 10.87 -13.89 5.34
C ALA A 23 9.74 -14.19 4.34
N TYR A 24 10.03 -14.01 3.06
CA TYR A 24 9.14 -14.35 1.95
C TYR A 24 9.70 -15.58 1.24
N SER A 25 8.87 -16.60 1.04
CA SER A 25 9.23 -17.79 0.28
C SER A 25 8.38 -17.90 -0.99
N ASP A 26 9.03 -18.19 -2.11
CA ASP A 26 8.37 -18.49 -3.38
C ASP A 26 8.09 -19.99 -3.56
N MET A 27 7.27 -20.35 -4.55
CA MET A 27 6.94 -21.74 -4.88
C MET A 27 8.14 -22.53 -5.42
N ALA A 28 9.25 -21.87 -5.78
CA ALA A 28 10.51 -22.53 -6.15
C ALA A 28 11.41 -22.83 -4.94
N GLY A 29 10.98 -22.46 -3.72
CA GLY A 29 11.70 -22.70 -2.47
C GLY A 29 12.74 -21.65 -2.15
N HIS A 30 12.82 -20.52 -2.88
CA HIS A 30 13.74 -19.44 -2.53
C HIS A 30 13.14 -18.56 -1.45
N THR A 31 13.97 -18.19 -0.46
CA THR A 31 13.57 -17.27 0.61
C THR A 31 14.33 -15.94 0.52
N LYS A 32 13.60 -14.82 0.54
CA LYS A 32 14.16 -13.47 0.63
C LYS A 32 13.81 -12.85 1.98
N HIS A 33 14.81 -12.19 2.59
CA HIS A 33 14.67 -11.50 3.87
C HIS A 33 14.68 -9.98 3.68
N PHE A 34 13.82 -9.28 4.40
CA PHE A 34 13.78 -7.81 4.38
C PHE A 34 13.24 -7.24 5.69
N THR A 35 13.68 -6.04 5.99
CA THR A 35 13.30 -5.29 7.19
C THR A 35 12.00 -4.50 7.04
N SER A 36 11.43 -4.41 5.83
CA SER A 36 10.19 -3.67 5.57
C SER A 36 9.36 -4.30 4.45
N LEU A 37 8.07 -4.51 4.71
CA LEU A 37 7.09 -4.98 3.73
C LEU A 37 7.06 -4.13 2.44
N ARG A 38 7.48 -2.85 2.49
CA ARG A 38 7.56 -1.98 1.29
C ARG A 38 8.41 -2.57 0.16
N LYS A 39 9.45 -3.32 0.50
CA LYS A 39 10.29 -3.95 -0.53
C LYS A 39 9.51 -4.96 -1.36
N LEU A 40 8.51 -5.63 -0.78
CA LEU A 40 7.67 -6.59 -1.51
C LEU A 40 6.84 -5.91 -2.59
N LEU A 41 6.36 -4.69 -2.37
CA LEU A 41 5.54 -3.95 -3.35
C LEU A 41 6.22 -3.74 -4.71
N HIS A 42 7.56 -3.87 -4.76
CA HIS A 42 8.33 -3.78 -6.00
C HIS A 42 8.64 -5.13 -6.65
N MET A 43 8.48 -6.23 -5.91
CA MET A 43 8.97 -7.56 -6.29
C MET A 43 7.87 -8.57 -6.58
N VAL A 44 6.70 -8.42 -5.94
CA VAL A 44 5.61 -9.39 -6.06
C VAL A 44 4.47 -8.84 -6.93
N GLU A 45 3.77 -9.74 -7.62
CA GLU A 45 2.57 -9.39 -8.37
C GLU A 45 1.38 -9.15 -7.43
N ARG A 46 0.38 -8.41 -7.92
CA ARG A 46 -0.82 -8.03 -7.15
C ARG A 46 -1.53 -9.24 -6.51
N THR A 47 -1.65 -10.34 -7.25
CA THR A 47 -2.36 -11.56 -6.79
C THR A 47 -1.66 -12.21 -5.58
N ASP A 48 -0.34 -12.24 -5.59
CA ASP A 48 0.46 -12.72 -4.48
C ASP A 48 0.42 -11.75 -3.30
N LEU A 49 0.44 -10.45 -3.59
CA LEU A 49 0.30 -9.43 -2.57
C LEU A 49 -1.05 -9.50 -1.88
N GLN A 50 -2.14 -9.83 -2.59
CA GLN A 50 -3.46 -10.03 -1.98
C GLN A 50 -3.46 -11.19 -0.98
N LYS A 51 -2.86 -12.33 -1.34
CA LYS A 51 -2.73 -13.49 -0.44
C LYS A 51 -1.89 -13.15 0.79
N LEU A 52 -0.79 -12.45 0.56
CA LEU A 52 0.11 -12.00 1.62
C LEU A 52 -0.58 -10.99 2.54
N LEU A 53 -1.18 -9.93 1.98
CA LEU A 53 -1.85 -8.88 2.76
C LEU A 53 -3.04 -9.45 3.50
N HIS A 54 -3.78 -10.41 2.95
CA HIS A 54 -4.81 -11.12 3.72
C HIS A 54 -4.20 -11.81 4.97
N THR A 55 -3.04 -12.43 4.82
CA THR A 55 -2.31 -13.08 5.92
C THR A 55 -1.78 -12.05 6.94
N VAL A 56 -1.30 -10.90 6.46
CA VAL A 56 -0.78 -9.79 7.28
C VAL A 56 -1.89 -9.02 7.98
N ASP A 57 -2.99 -8.72 7.30
CA ASP A 57 -4.15 -7.98 7.84
C ASP A 57 -4.74 -8.72 9.04
N ASN A 58 -4.79 -10.05 9.01
CA ASN A 58 -5.17 -10.88 10.16
C ASN A 58 -4.28 -10.63 11.40
N LEU A 59 -3.05 -10.14 11.23
CA LEU A 59 -2.11 -9.81 12.31
C LEU A 59 -2.20 -8.34 12.75
N TYR A 60 -2.57 -7.40 11.87
CA TYR A 60 -2.49 -5.96 12.12
C TYR A 60 -3.85 -5.22 12.19
N GLN A 61 -4.98 -5.91 12.07
CA GLN A 61 -6.35 -5.35 11.98
C GLN A 61 -6.88 -4.53 13.19
N LYS A 62 -6.05 -4.11 14.14
CA LYS A 62 -6.57 -3.58 15.41
C LYS A 62 -6.83 -2.07 15.49
N GLU A 63 -6.41 -1.25 14.51
CA GLU A 63 -6.39 0.21 14.73
C GLU A 63 -6.90 1.04 13.53
N ASP A 64 -7.65 2.10 13.86
CA ASP A 64 -8.31 3.00 12.90
C ASP A 64 -7.28 3.89 12.17
N PRO A 65 -7.18 3.80 10.83
CA PRO A 65 -6.25 4.58 10.02
C PRO A 65 -6.47 6.10 10.11
N ASN A 66 -7.61 6.56 10.62
CA ASN A 66 -7.98 7.98 10.68
C ASN A 66 -7.42 8.73 11.92
N THR A 67 -6.77 8.03 12.85
CA THR A 67 -6.35 8.62 14.14
C THR A 67 -5.06 9.44 14.03
N PHE A 68 -4.26 9.25 12.98
CA PHE A 68 -2.87 9.73 12.93
C PHE A 68 -2.61 10.77 11.82
N PRO A 69 -1.77 11.79 12.07
CA PRO A 69 -1.39 12.76 11.03
C PRO A 69 -0.66 12.10 9.85
N LEU A 70 -1.03 12.45 8.62
CA LEU A 70 -0.39 11.97 7.40
C LEU A 70 0.99 12.61 7.24
N LEU A 71 2.02 11.80 6.96
CA LEU A 71 3.35 12.25 6.61
C LEU A 71 3.50 12.36 5.07
N PHE A 72 3.22 11.27 4.36
CA PHE A 72 3.15 11.25 2.90
C PHE A 72 2.36 10.02 2.42
N TRP A 73 2.07 9.98 1.12
CA TRP A 73 1.47 8.81 0.49
C TRP A 73 2.08 8.57 -0.88
N ARG A 74 2.21 7.29 -1.26
CA ARG A 74 2.97 6.87 -2.45
C ARG A 74 2.26 5.76 -3.21
N LEU A 75 2.30 5.84 -4.55
CA LEU A 75 1.80 4.80 -5.45
C LEU A 75 2.90 3.78 -5.80
N TYR A 76 2.53 2.50 -5.82
CA TYR A 76 3.32 1.37 -6.31
C TYR A 76 2.55 0.71 -7.46
N PRO A 77 2.76 1.17 -8.71
CA PRO A 77 1.93 0.77 -9.85
C PRO A 77 1.95 -0.73 -10.14
N ARG A 78 3.13 -1.38 -10.02
CA ARG A 78 3.30 -2.82 -10.25
C ARG A 78 2.37 -3.66 -9.38
N ALA A 79 2.32 -3.33 -8.10
CA ALA A 79 1.47 -4.00 -7.12
C ALA A 79 0.01 -3.49 -7.15
N GLN A 80 -0.26 -2.39 -7.87
CA GLN A 80 -1.53 -1.65 -7.82
C GLN A 80 -1.93 -1.29 -6.39
N VAL A 81 -0.94 -0.88 -5.59
CA VAL A 81 -1.10 -0.50 -4.20
C VAL A 81 -0.63 0.94 -4.02
N HIS A 82 -1.34 1.69 -3.20
CA HIS A 82 -0.84 2.94 -2.63
C HIS A 82 -0.73 2.79 -1.11
N ILE A 83 0.22 3.51 -0.53
CA ILE A 83 0.43 3.49 0.92
C ILE A 83 0.27 4.88 1.51
N LEU A 84 -0.18 4.94 2.75
CA LEU A 84 -0.18 6.14 3.58
C LEU A 84 0.81 5.91 4.72
N GLU A 85 1.81 6.79 4.85
CA GLU A 85 2.67 6.83 6.02
C GLU A 85 2.21 7.95 6.94
N THR A 86 2.06 7.64 8.22
CA THR A 86 1.69 8.60 9.25
C THR A 86 2.92 9.12 9.99
N VAL A 87 2.80 10.26 10.68
CA VAL A 87 3.91 10.91 11.37
C VAL A 87 4.53 10.02 12.47
N ASP A 88 3.76 9.12 13.07
CA ASP A 88 4.22 8.15 14.06
C ASP A 88 4.84 6.88 13.44
N GLY A 89 5.02 6.84 12.12
CA GLY A 89 5.74 5.78 11.41
C GLY A 89 4.88 4.57 11.03
N ARG A 90 3.55 4.66 11.14
CA ARG A 90 2.65 3.59 10.66
C ARG A 90 2.52 3.66 9.15
N VAL A 91 2.32 2.50 8.53
CA VAL A 91 2.13 2.39 7.08
C VAL A 91 0.85 1.61 6.80
N ILE A 92 -0.11 2.26 6.19
CA ILE A 92 -1.38 1.67 5.76
C ILE A 92 -1.23 1.30 4.28
N TYR A 93 -1.56 0.06 3.92
CA TYR A 93 -1.49 -0.46 2.55
C TYR A 93 -2.89 -0.56 1.96
N MET A 94 -3.09 0.00 0.77
CA MET A 94 -4.41 0.02 0.14
C MET A 94 -4.32 -0.30 -1.36
N PHE A 95 -5.19 -1.20 -1.83
CA PHE A 95 -5.33 -1.45 -3.27
C PHE A 95 -6.02 -0.27 -3.95
N VAL A 96 -5.56 0.10 -5.15
CA VAL A 96 -6.06 1.28 -5.88
C VAL A 96 -7.53 1.18 -6.31
N ASP A 97 -8.06 -0.04 -6.41
CA ASP A 97 -9.44 -0.32 -6.85
C ASP A 97 -10.34 -0.79 -5.70
N VAL A 98 -9.87 -0.71 -4.45
CA VAL A 98 -10.65 -1.03 -3.26
C VAL A 98 -10.97 0.27 -2.53
N SER A 99 -12.24 0.44 -2.16
CA SER A 99 -12.65 1.56 -1.32
C SER A 99 -12.35 1.23 0.14
N TYR A 100 -11.71 2.16 0.84
CA TYR A 100 -11.44 2.08 2.27
C TYR A 100 -12.19 3.21 2.98
N PRO A 101 -12.70 3.00 4.20
CA PRO A 101 -13.47 4.01 4.95
C PRO A 101 -12.54 5.10 5.53
N LEU A 102 -11.87 5.86 4.66
CA LEU A 102 -11.08 7.02 5.03
C LEU A 102 -12.01 8.21 5.27
N THR A 103 -11.69 9.00 6.30
CA THR A 103 -12.42 10.25 6.57
C THR A 103 -12.15 11.31 5.50
N ILE A 104 -13.08 12.27 5.36
CA ILE A 104 -12.92 13.47 4.53
C ILE A 104 -11.59 14.18 4.85
N ALA A 105 -11.28 14.35 6.14
CA ALA A 105 -10.05 14.99 6.59
C ALA A 105 -8.78 14.24 6.11
N THR A 106 -8.81 12.91 6.08
CA THR A 106 -7.70 12.10 5.54
C THR A 106 -7.55 12.31 4.03
N LEU A 107 -8.67 12.28 3.28
CA LEU A 107 -8.68 12.50 1.83
C LEU A 107 -8.19 13.90 1.44
N GLU A 108 -8.60 14.94 2.17
CA GLU A 108 -8.10 16.31 1.98
C GLU A 108 -6.59 16.42 2.23
N ARG A 109 -6.09 15.77 3.29
CA ARG A 109 -4.65 15.72 3.59
C ARG A 109 -3.88 15.02 2.48
N MET A 110 -4.38 13.90 1.94
CA MET A 110 -3.75 13.23 0.81
C MET A 110 -3.60 14.19 -0.39
N LEU A 111 -4.65 14.91 -0.76
CA LEU A 111 -4.59 15.88 -1.86
C LEU A 111 -3.61 17.03 -1.57
N LYS A 112 -3.56 17.54 -0.33
CA LYS A 112 -2.65 18.61 0.08
C LYS A 112 -1.17 18.19 0.06
N HIS A 113 -0.87 16.97 0.49
CA HIS A 113 0.50 16.45 0.53
C HIS A 113 1.04 16.01 -0.84
N GLY A 114 0.14 15.78 -1.81
CA GLY A 114 0.50 15.35 -3.15
C GLY A 114 0.88 13.87 -3.21
N LEU A 115 0.49 13.19 -4.30
CA LEU A 115 0.83 11.79 -4.51
C LEU A 115 2.30 11.66 -4.89
N GLU A 116 3.08 10.91 -4.11
CA GLU A 116 4.40 10.51 -4.54
C GLU A 116 4.31 9.36 -5.55
N VAL A 117 4.95 9.54 -6.69
CA VAL A 117 5.01 8.56 -7.78
C VAL A 117 6.47 8.12 -8.01
N PRO A 118 6.76 6.85 -8.33
CA PRO A 118 8.12 6.39 -8.63
C PRO A 118 8.77 7.22 -9.75
N LYS A 119 10.10 7.43 -9.70
CA LYS A 119 10.80 8.24 -10.72
C LYS A 119 10.82 7.62 -12.11
N LEU A 120 10.65 6.29 -12.21
CA LEU A 120 10.63 5.54 -13.46
C LEU A 120 9.18 5.17 -13.76
N LEU A 121 8.39 6.14 -14.23
CA LEU A 121 7.03 5.88 -14.68
C LEU A 121 7.05 5.45 -16.14
N VAL A 122 6.39 4.34 -16.43
CA VAL A 122 5.95 4.02 -17.79
C VAL A 122 4.54 4.59 -17.96
N GLY A 123 4.11 4.90 -19.20
CA GLY A 123 2.84 5.62 -19.45
C GLY A 123 1.60 5.06 -18.72
N GLY A 124 1.54 3.74 -18.46
CA GLY A 124 0.46 3.12 -17.68
C GLY A 124 0.40 3.52 -16.20
N ASP A 125 1.54 3.89 -15.60
CA ASP A 125 1.63 4.31 -14.21
C ASP A 125 1.04 5.70 -13.99
N LEU A 126 1.22 6.60 -14.97
CA LEU A 126 0.64 7.95 -15.00
C LEU A 126 -0.88 7.89 -15.00
N THR A 127 -1.47 7.05 -15.87
CA THR A 127 -2.92 6.84 -15.92
C THR A 127 -3.48 6.34 -14.60
N MET A 128 -2.73 5.51 -13.85
CA MET A 128 -3.17 5.00 -12.56
C MET A 128 -3.17 6.09 -11.48
N ALA A 129 -2.12 6.91 -11.44
CA ALA A 129 -2.03 8.05 -10.53
C ALA A 129 -3.18 9.04 -10.76
N GLU A 130 -3.47 9.38 -12.03
CA GLU A 130 -4.57 10.27 -12.41
C GLU A 130 -5.94 9.73 -11.98
N LYS A 131 -6.19 8.44 -12.22
CA LYS A 131 -7.42 7.77 -11.78
C LYS A 131 -7.58 7.82 -10.26
N LEU A 132 -6.52 7.53 -9.52
CA LEU A 132 -6.55 7.54 -8.04
C LEU A 132 -6.84 8.94 -7.49
N ILE A 133 -6.18 9.98 -8.04
CA ILE A 133 -6.44 11.37 -7.65
C ILE A 133 -7.88 11.77 -7.99
N SER A 134 -8.38 11.37 -9.17
CA SER A 134 -9.74 11.69 -9.61
C SER A 134 -10.79 11.02 -8.71
N PHE A 135 -10.54 9.77 -8.30
CA PHE A 135 -11.40 9.05 -7.36
C PHE A 135 -11.48 9.77 -6.00
N ILE A 136 -10.35 10.19 -5.43
CA ILE A 136 -10.31 10.92 -4.16
C ILE A 136 -11.08 12.24 -4.25
N LYS A 137 -10.88 12.99 -5.34
CA LYS A 137 -11.62 14.25 -5.60
C LYS A 137 -13.13 14.02 -5.71
N ALA A 138 -13.54 12.97 -6.42
CA ALA A 138 -14.95 12.62 -6.56
C ALA A 138 -15.56 12.21 -5.21
N ALA A 139 -14.85 11.43 -4.40
CA ALA A 139 -15.29 11.04 -3.06
C ALA A 139 -15.51 12.26 -2.15
N LEU A 140 -14.62 13.25 -2.19
CA LEU A 140 -14.78 14.50 -1.46
C LEU A 140 -15.99 15.32 -1.94
N LEU A 141 -16.16 15.45 -3.25
CA LEU A 141 -17.29 16.18 -3.83
C LEU A 141 -18.63 15.54 -3.41
N ASN A 142 -18.73 14.22 -3.52
CA ASN A 142 -19.93 13.47 -3.15
C ASN A 142 -20.24 13.61 -1.65
N ALA A 143 -19.22 13.61 -0.80
CA ALA A 143 -19.39 13.79 0.64
C ALA A 143 -19.89 15.20 0.98
N GLN A 144 -19.40 16.23 0.28
CA GLN A 144 -19.88 17.61 0.48
C GLN A 144 -21.35 17.77 0.03
N SER A 145 -21.73 17.16 -1.10
CA SER A 145 -23.12 17.17 -1.58
C SER A 145 -24.11 16.39 -0.71
N ALA A 146 -23.63 15.49 0.16
CA ALA A 146 -24.47 14.75 1.09
C ALA A 146 -24.76 15.52 2.39
N VAL A 147 -24.07 16.64 2.64
CA VAL A 147 -24.17 17.44 3.87
C VAL A 147 -25.05 18.69 3.68
N ASP A 148 -25.33 19.10 2.43
CA ASP A 148 -26.24 20.21 2.10
C ASP A 148 -27.58 19.67 1.54
N PRO A 149 -28.71 19.75 2.27
CA PRO A 149 -30.06 19.49 1.75
C PRO A 149 -30.62 20.60 0.86
#